data_AF-A0A9P6PIH7-F1
#
_entry.id   AF-A0A9P6PIH7-F1
#
_cell.length_a   1.000
_cell.length_b   1.000
_cell.length_c   1.000
_cell.angle_alpha   90.00
_cell.angle_beta   90.00
_cell.angle_gamma   90.00
#
_symmetry.space_group_name_H-M   'P 1'
#
loop_
_entity.id
_entity.type
_entity.pdbx_description
1 polymer ?
#
loop_
_entity_poly.entity_id
_entity_poly.type
_entity_poly.pdbx_seq_one_letter_code
_entity_poly.pdbx_strand_id
1 'polypeptide(L)'
;MFSTLKSRHLAAGRNPDPFKNVTLNLDGHDSRIIHVNADKASLYSYKLKKSGFRVQVCTDMNNMVLFVSPPAPCKDYNDGTMLLRTGIQNKIHKLDCVALDGGYNLFIGKLLDSADELQYENFCYPIRKTRGIAMTEEEKSYNEIFGSFHSHIESYFGEMQSTFTKFSHTVVNKVAEKETFGVQYKLACLLMNIKRTALTTPSKAEQETLYTLPNIKVKLSQSQDLLATRRAFFERAVSLRTEAADGDMVFRDDDRENE
;
A
#
# COMPACT_ATOMS: atom_id res chain seq x y z
N MET A 1 5.07 -13.10 -0.56
CA MET A 1 5.66 -13.79 -1.73
C MET A 1 6.24 -12.83 -2.78
N PHE A 2 6.06 -11.50 -2.67
CA PHE A 2 6.60 -10.52 -3.63
C PHE A 2 7.83 -9.73 -3.15
N SER A 3 8.02 -9.66 -1.83
CA SER A 3 9.13 -8.95 -1.23
C SER A 3 9.54 -9.68 0.06
N THR A 4 10.84 -9.83 0.24
CA THR A 4 11.49 -10.50 1.36
C THR A 4 12.47 -9.52 2.00
N LEU A 5 12.84 -9.75 3.26
CA LEU A 5 13.86 -8.91 3.90
C LEU A 5 15.13 -8.79 3.04
N LYS A 6 15.62 -9.92 2.50
CA LYS A 6 16.78 -9.96 1.60
C LYS A 6 16.57 -9.08 0.35
N SER A 7 15.44 -9.21 -0.34
CA SER A 7 15.20 -8.41 -1.55
C SER A 7 15.07 -6.91 -1.25
N ARG A 8 14.51 -6.55 -0.09
CA ARG A 8 14.39 -5.15 0.35
C ARG A 8 15.76 -4.52 0.59
N HIS A 9 16.65 -5.21 1.31
CA HIS A 9 18.02 -4.72 1.51
C HIS A 9 18.84 -4.65 0.22
N LEU A 10 18.69 -5.62 -0.68
CA LEU A 10 19.34 -5.57 -1.99
C LEU A 10 18.88 -4.37 -2.83
N ALA A 11 17.59 -4.04 -2.76
CA ALA A 11 17.05 -2.86 -3.45
C ALA A 11 17.50 -1.55 -2.79
N ALA A 12 17.55 -1.51 -1.45
CA ALA A 12 18.03 -0.36 -0.68
C ALA A 12 19.49 0.01 -1.01
N GLY A 13 20.31 -0.95 -1.45
CA GLY A 13 21.68 -0.69 -1.91
C GLY A 13 21.79 0.27 -3.11
N ARG A 14 20.68 0.53 -3.83
CA ARG A 14 20.60 1.51 -4.94
C ARG A 14 20.21 2.92 -4.48
N ASN A 15 19.84 3.08 -3.21
CA ASN A 15 19.53 4.39 -2.65
C ASN A 15 20.79 5.25 -2.55
N PRO A 16 20.63 6.58 -2.47
CA PRO A 16 21.74 7.49 -2.16
C PRO A 16 22.46 7.09 -0.87
N ASP A 17 23.77 7.35 -0.79
CA ASP A 17 24.63 6.95 0.33
C ASP A 17 24.07 7.21 1.75
N PRO A 18 23.49 8.39 2.08
CA PRO A 18 22.95 8.62 3.42
C PRO A 18 21.71 7.77 3.75
N PHE A 19 21.10 7.10 2.77
CA PHE A 19 19.84 6.38 2.89
C PHE A 19 19.89 4.94 2.35
N LYS A 20 21.08 4.34 2.25
CA LYS A 20 21.27 2.92 1.88
C LYS A 20 20.60 1.93 2.84
N ASN A 21 20.25 2.38 4.03
CA ASN A 21 19.48 1.62 5.01
C ASN A 21 17.96 1.64 4.73
N VAL A 22 17.43 2.63 3.99
CA VAL A 22 15.98 2.77 3.75
C VAL A 22 15.47 1.61 2.89
N THR A 23 14.64 0.78 3.49
CA THR A 23 14.08 -0.42 2.83
C THR A 23 12.63 -0.27 2.43
N LEU A 24 11.91 0.66 3.07
CA LEU A 24 10.46 0.83 2.97
C LEU A 24 10.10 2.30 2.78
N ASN A 25 9.04 2.57 2.03
CA ASN A 25 8.34 3.86 2.00
C ASN A 25 6.94 3.67 2.59
N LEU A 26 6.46 4.64 3.35
CA LEU A 26 5.09 4.63 3.86
C LEU A 26 4.46 6.02 3.73
N ASP A 27 3.29 6.06 3.09
CA ASP A 27 2.52 7.30 2.97
C ASP A 27 1.00 7.06 2.79
N GLY A 28 0.22 8.11 3.01
CA GLY A 28 -1.23 8.14 2.95
C GLY A 28 -1.75 8.51 1.56
N HIS A 29 -2.64 7.68 1.03
CA HIS A 29 -3.40 7.96 -0.18
C HIS A 29 -4.81 8.41 0.17
N ASP A 30 -5.23 9.55 -0.36
CA ASP A 30 -6.59 10.08 -0.21
C ASP A 30 -7.41 9.79 -1.47
N SER A 31 -8.53 9.09 -1.29
CA SER A 31 -9.50 8.83 -2.36
C SER A 31 -10.77 9.63 -2.14
N ARG A 32 -11.27 10.29 -3.20
CA ARG A 32 -12.51 11.07 -3.12
C ARG A 32 -13.73 10.15 -3.05
N ILE A 33 -14.62 10.41 -2.10
CA ILE A 33 -15.80 9.57 -1.86
C ILE A 33 -17.09 10.38 -1.61
N ILE A 34 -18.22 9.73 -1.87
CA ILE A 34 -19.53 10.05 -1.29
C ILE A 34 -19.97 8.79 -0.56
N HIS A 35 -20.05 8.85 0.77
CA HIS A 35 -20.56 7.74 1.55
C HIS A 35 -22.07 7.86 1.70
N VAL A 36 -22.81 6.79 1.41
CA VAL A 36 -24.30 6.83 1.41
C VAL A 36 -24.84 7.16 2.81
N ASN A 37 -24.19 6.64 3.85
CA ASN A 37 -24.65 6.74 5.24
C ASN A 37 -23.80 7.66 6.12
N ALA A 38 -23.02 8.60 5.55
CA ALA A 38 -22.23 9.52 6.36
C ALA A 38 -22.31 10.95 5.81
N ASP A 39 -22.24 11.92 6.72
CA ASP A 39 -22.22 13.32 6.36
C ASP A 39 -20.90 13.68 5.67
N LYS A 40 -20.94 14.66 4.75
CA LYS A 40 -19.75 15.07 4.00
C LYS A 40 -18.66 15.67 4.89
N ALA A 41 -19.04 16.29 6.00
CA ALA A 41 -18.12 17.03 6.87
C ALA A 41 -17.26 16.07 7.71
N SER A 42 -17.81 14.96 8.22
CA SER A 42 -17.09 13.90 8.93
C SER A 42 -16.04 13.19 8.07
N LEU A 43 -16.13 13.32 6.75
CA LEU A 43 -15.21 12.72 5.79
C LEU A 43 -14.24 13.72 5.17
N TYR A 44 -14.23 14.98 5.58
CA TYR A 44 -13.51 16.05 4.88
C TYR A 44 -11.99 15.79 4.83
N SER A 45 -11.41 15.78 3.62
CA SER A 45 -9.97 15.80 3.39
C SER A 45 -9.48 17.22 3.15
N TYR A 46 -8.49 17.65 3.93
CA TYR A 46 -7.79 18.92 3.70
C TYR A 46 -6.95 18.91 2.42
N LYS A 47 -6.49 17.75 1.96
CA LYS A 47 -5.72 17.57 0.72
C LYS A 47 -6.61 17.70 -0.50
N LEU A 48 -7.78 17.04 -0.48
CA LEU A 48 -8.73 17.05 -1.60
C LEU A 48 -9.69 18.24 -1.58
N LYS A 49 -9.82 18.94 -0.45
CA LYS A 49 -10.86 19.95 -0.16
C LYS A 49 -12.29 19.40 -0.38
N LYS A 50 -12.46 18.08 -0.21
CA LYS A 50 -13.69 17.30 -0.45
C LYS A 50 -13.72 16.11 0.50
N SER A 51 -14.88 15.43 0.59
CA SER A 51 -15.01 14.18 1.35
C SER A 51 -14.12 13.08 0.76
N GLY A 52 -13.43 12.35 1.63
CA GLY A 52 -12.46 11.33 1.24
C GLY A 52 -12.21 10.28 2.30
N PHE A 53 -11.68 9.16 1.84
CA PHE A 53 -11.06 8.16 2.70
C PHE A 53 -9.54 8.19 2.51
N ARG A 54 -8.82 8.08 3.61
CA ARG A 54 -7.38 7.86 3.65
C ARG A 54 -7.07 6.39 3.84
N VAL A 55 -6.08 5.91 3.11
CA VAL A 55 -5.49 4.58 3.26
C VAL A 55 -3.98 4.75 3.39
N GLN A 56 -3.37 4.11 4.39
CA GLN A 56 -1.92 4.04 4.50
C GLN A 56 -1.41 2.92 3.61
N VAL A 57 -0.41 3.21 2.78
CA VAL A 57 0.24 2.23 1.91
C VAL A 57 1.72 2.18 2.26
N CYS A 58 2.25 0.96 2.40
CA CYS A 58 3.68 0.74 2.50
C CYS A 58 4.19 -0.07 1.32
N THR A 59 5.22 0.45 0.69
CA THR A 59 5.95 -0.19 -0.41
C THR A 59 7.39 -0.46 0.00
N ASP A 60 8.02 -1.45 -0.64
CA ASP A 60 9.47 -1.56 -0.61
C ASP A 60 10.15 -0.68 -1.67
N MET A 61 11.49 -0.70 -1.71
CA MET A 61 12.28 0.04 -2.70
C MET A 61 12.11 -0.46 -4.15
N ASN A 62 11.45 -1.60 -4.37
CA ASN A 62 11.05 -2.04 -5.71
C ASN A 62 9.60 -1.62 -6.05
N ASN A 63 8.99 -0.77 -5.22
CA ASN A 63 7.59 -0.34 -5.32
C ASN A 63 6.58 -1.49 -5.21
N MET A 64 6.95 -2.58 -4.54
CA MET A 64 6.01 -3.66 -4.22
C MET A 64 5.25 -3.29 -2.94
N VAL A 65 3.93 -3.31 -3.01
CA VAL A 65 3.07 -3.07 -1.83
C VAL A 65 3.17 -4.24 -0.87
N LEU A 66 3.50 -3.96 0.39
CA LEU A 66 3.61 -4.95 1.46
C LEU A 66 2.34 -5.00 2.30
N PHE A 67 1.82 -3.83 2.66
CA PHE A 67 0.61 -3.71 3.45
C PHE A 67 -0.14 -2.43 3.15
N VAL A 68 -1.44 -2.52 3.39
CA VAL A 68 -2.42 -1.47 3.15
C VAL A 68 -3.32 -1.43 4.38
N SER A 69 -3.45 -0.26 5.01
CA SER A 69 -4.34 -0.12 6.16
C SER A 69 -5.81 -0.28 5.74
N PRO A 70 -6.72 -0.55 6.69
CA PRO A 70 -8.13 -0.27 6.44
C PRO A 70 -8.31 1.22 6.10
N PRO A 71 -9.29 1.57 5.24
CA PRO A 71 -9.61 2.97 4.97
C PRO A 71 -10.05 3.70 6.24
N ALA A 72 -10.02 5.02 6.21
CA ALA A 72 -10.38 5.88 7.32
C ALA A 72 -10.95 7.22 6.84
N PRO A 73 -11.93 7.83 7.54
CA PRO A 73 -12.35 9.21 7.28
C PRO A 73 -11.17 10.18 7.31
N CYS A 74 -10.96 10.97 6.26
CA CYS A 74 -9.81 11.89 6.23
C CYS A 74 -9.84 12.98 7.32
N LYS A 75 -11.02 13.31 7.88
CA LYS A 75 -11.17 14.36 8.89
C LYS A 75 -10.38 14.05 10.15
N ASP A 76 -10.56 12.83 10.66
CA ASP A 76 -10.01 12.42 11.96
C ASP A 76 -8.70 11.63 11.79
N TYR A 77 -8.39 11.20 10.57
CA TYR A 77 -7.25 10.35 10.26
C TYR A 77 -6.22 11.06 9.38
N ASN A 78 -5.31 11.77 10.03
CA ASN A 78 -4.09 12.30 9.42
C ASN A 78 -2.98 11.23 9.33
N ASP A 79 -1.86 11.58 8.73
CA ASP A 79 -0.67 10.73 8.55
C ASP A 79 -0.23 10.03 9.84
N GLY A 80 -0.05 10.79 10.92
CA GLY A 80 0.39 10.25 12.21
C GLY A 80 -0.62 9.30 12.87
N THR A 81 -1.90 9.65 12.86
CA THR A 81 -2.95 8.76 13.38
C THR A 81 -3.09 7.48 12.54
N MET A 82 -2.89 7.59 11.23
CA MET A 82 -2.89 6.43 10.34
C MET A 82 -1.66 5.54 10.55
N LEU A 83 -0.49 6.11 10.85
CA LEU A 83 0.71 5.36 11.23
C LEU A 83 0.46 4.50 12.47
N LEU A 84 -0.06 5.10 13.55
CA LEU A 84 -0.38 4.38 14.79
C LEU A 84 -1.44 3.31 14.54
N ARG A 85 -2.52 3.64 13.83
CA ARG A 85 -3.60 2.69 13.52
C ARG A 85 -3.16 1.54 12.64
N THR A 86 -2.20 1.77 11.74
CA THR A 86 -1.68 0.73 10.85
C THR A 86 -0.94 -0.35 11.65
N GLY A 87 -0.38 0.00 12.81
CA GLY A 87 0.37 -0.93 13.63
C GLY A 87 1.61 -1.46 12.90
N ILE A 88 2.34 -0.58 12.21
CA ILE A 88 3.49 -0.96 11.37
C ILE A 88 4.57 -1.67 12.18
N GLN A 89 4.71 -1.35 13.48
CA GLN A 89 5.65 -2.00 14.38
C GLN A 89 5.48 -3.53 14.45
N ASN A 90 4.25 -4.01 14.24
CA ASN A 90 3.91 -5.43 14.25
C ASN A 90 4.02 -6.08 12.85
N LYS A 91 4.45 -5.32 11.83
CA LYS A 91 4.43 -5.72 10.41
C LYS A 91 5.81 -5.70 9.76
N ILE A 92 6.75 -4.94 10.32
CA ILE A 92 8.10 -4.78 9.77
C ILE A 92 9.13 -5.51 10.63
N HIS A 93 10.25 -5.84 10.02
CA HIS A 93 11.37 -6.46 10.72
C HIS A 93 12.25 -5.38 11.36
N LYS A 94 12.95 -5.68 12.46
CA LYS A 94 13.90 -4.75 13.11
C LYS A 94 15.08 -4.27 12.27
N LEU A 95 15.27 -4.86 11.09
CA LEU A 95 16.30 -4.45 10.13
C LEU A 95 15.72 -3.55 9.03
N ASP A 96 14.39 -3.43 8.97
CA ASP A 96 13.76 -2.49 8.05
C ASP A 96 13.98 -1.06 8.56
N CYS A 97 14.28 -0.17 7.63
CA CYS A 97 14.17 1.27 7.84
C CYS A 97 13.08 1.85 6.91
N VAL A 98 12.22 2.67 7.48
CA VAL A 98 11.03 3.25 6.84
C VAL A 98 11.26 4.74 6.58
N ALA A 99 11.23 5.14 5.32
CA ALA A 99 11.11 6.54 4.94
C ALA A 99 9.67 7.01 5.10
N LEU A 100 9.51 8.10 5.84
CA LEU A 100 8.26 8.74 6.20
C LEU A 100 8.29 10.22 5.79
N ASP A 101 7.13 10.78 5.49
CA ASP A 101 7.02 12.24 5.37
C ASP A 101 7.25 12.93 6.73
N GLY A 102 7.54 14.22 6.72
CA GLY A 102 7.87 14.97 7.92
C GLY A 102 6.75 14.97 8.96
N GLY A 103 5.48 14.72 8.61
CA GLY A 103 4.35 14.75 9.57
C GLY A 103 4.33 13.60 10.56
N TYR A 104 4.93 12.48 10.16
CA TYR A 104 4.90 11.24 10.94
C TYR A 104 5.84 11.27 12.14
N ASN A 105 6.90 12.09 12.12
CA ASN A 105 7.93 12.14 13.16
C ASN A 105 7.37 12.43 14.56
N LEU A 106 6.28 13.20 14.65
CA LEU A 106 5.59 13.54 15.90
C LEU A 106 4.94 12.33 16.59
N PHE A 107 4.84 11.19 15.91
CA PHE A 107 4.14 9.99 16.38
C PHE A 107 5.07 8.79 16.58
N ILE A 108 6.35 8.90 16.20
CA ILE A 108 7.30 7.78 16.30
C ILE A 108 7.50 7.35 17.75
N GLY A 109 7.64 8.30 18.69
CA GLY A 109 7.80 7.95 20.12
C GLY A 109 6.64 7.07 20.63
N LYS A 110 5.39 7.47 20.35
CA LYS A 110 4.21 6.68 20.72
C LYS A 110 4.15 5.30 20.05
N LEU A 111 4.69 5.20 18.84
CA LEU A 111 4.77 3.92 18.14
C LEU A 111 5.80 3.00 18.81
N LEU A 112 6.95 3.56 19.19
CA LEU A 112 8.05 2.85 19.85
C LEU A 112 7.70 2.43 21.28
N ASP A 113 6.84 3.17 22.00
CA ASP A 113 6.32 2.77 23.31
C ASP A 113 5.63 1.40 23.30
N SER A 114 5.20 0.95 22.11
CA SER A 114 4.55 -0.35 21.89
C SER A 114 5.39 -1.36 21.12
N ALA A 115 6.66 -1.06 20.83
CA ALA A 115 7.53 -1.86 19.97
C ALA A 115 8.83 -2.25 20.68
N ASP A 116 8.97 -3.53 21.03
CA ASP A 116 10.14 -4.00 21.80
C ASP A 116 11.44 -4.05 20.97
N GLU A 117 11.34 -4.25 19.65
CA GLU A 117 12.50 -4.49 18.78
C GLU A 117 12.83 -3.32 17.82
N LEU A 118 12.02 -2.26 17.80
CA LEU A 118 12.24 -1.10 16.92
C LEU A 118 12.85 0.07 17.69
N GLN A 119 13.62 0.87 16.98
CA GLN A 119 14.27 2.08 17.49
C GLN A 119 14.04 3.25 16.53
N TYR A 120 14.47 4.45 16.93
CA TYR A 120 14.30 5.65 16.10
C TYR A 120 15.04 5.52 14.76
N GLU A 121 16.14 4.78 14.73
CA GLU A 121 16.98 4.51 13.57
C GLU A 121 16.26 3.66 12.49
N ASN A 122 15.16 3.00 12.85
CA ASN A 122 14.28 2.33 11.89
C ASN A 122 13.39 3.30 11.11
N PHE A 123 13.47 4.61 11.37
CA PHE A 123 12.63 5.61 10.74
C PHE A 123 13.46 6.78 10.22
N CYS A 124 13.37 7.04 8.93
CA CYS A 124 13.94 8.22 8.29
C CYS A 124 12.83 9.18 7.89
N TYR A 125 13.02 10.46 8.13
CA TYR A 125 12.07 11.53 7.79
C TYR A 125 12.84 12.83 7.51
N PRO A 126 12.25 13.79 6.79
CA PRO A 126 12.90 15.06 6.51
C PRO A 126 13.08 15.87 7.79
N ILE A 127 14.16 16.65 7.84
CA ILE A 127 14.44 17.60 8.91
C ILE A 127 13.51 18.80 8.75
N ARG A 128 12.67 19.04 9.76
CA ARG A 128 11.72 20.16 9.74
C ARG A 128 12.40 21.47 10.13
N LYS A 129 12.10 22.53 9.38
CA LYS A 129 12.54 23.88 9.72
C LYS A 129 11.95 24.33 11.06
N THR A 130 12.81 24.73 11.99
CA THR A 130 12.36 25.42 13.21
C THR A 130 12.00 26.87 12.89
N ARG A 131 10.86 27.35 13.41
CA ARG A 131 10.38 28.71 13.14
C ARG A 131 11.43 29.74 13.58
N GLY A 132 11.83 30.62 12.67
CA GLY A 132 12.81 31.67 12.93
C GLY A 132 14.27 31.21 12.87
N ILE A 133 14.54 29.93 12.63
CA ILE A 133 15.89 29.38 12.47
C ILE A 133 16.05 28.95 11.00
N ALA A 134 17.15 29.38 10.37
CA ALA A 134 17.50 28.92 9.02
C ALA A 134 18.02 27.47 9.09
N MET A 135 17.65 26.65 8.11
CA MET A 135 18.27 25.33 7.98
C MET A 135 19.74 25.50 7.60
N THR A 136 20.59 24.62 8.13
CA THR A 136 21.99 24.53 7.68
C THR A 136 22.06 23.98 6.26
N GLU A 137 23.21 24.11 5.59
CA GLU A 137 23.40 23.55 4.25
C GLU A 137 23.34 22.01 4.27
N GLU A 138 23.81 21.38 5.35
CA GLU A 138 23.73 19.94 5.55
C GLU A 138 22.28 19.47 5.69
N GLU A 139 21.44 20.19 6.44
CA GLU A 139 20.02 19.88 6.58
C GLU A 139 19.26 20.03 5.25
N LYS A 140 19.60 21.07 4.47
CA LYS A 140 19.04 21.27 3.12
C LYS A 140 19.45 20.14 2.19
N SER A 141 20.74 19.78 2.16
CA SER A 141 21.26 18.70 1.33
C SER A 141 20.63 17.35 1.71
N TYR A 142 20.50 17.07 3.01
CA TYR A 142 19.80 15.89 3.51
C TYR A 142 18.35 15.85 2.99
N ASN A 143 17.60 16.95 3.14
CA ASN A 143 16.20 17.03 2.70
C ASN A 143 16.03 16.94 1.20
N GLU A 144 16.96 17.50 0.42
CA GLU A 144 16.98 17.40 -1.03
C GLU A 144 17.14 15.95 -1.48
N ILE A 145 18.12 15.23 -0.90
CA ILE A 145 18.32 13.80 -1.20
C ILE A 145 17.11 12.98 -0.73
N PHE A 146 16.58 13.28 0.46
CA PHE A 146 15.40 12.60 1.02
C PHE A 146 14.16 12.81 0.15
N GLY A 147 14.03 13.96 -0.53
CA GLY A 147 12.91 14.28 -1.42
C GLY A 147 12.67 13.23 -2.51
N SER A 148 13.72 12.50 -2.93
CA SER A 148 13.60 11.40 -3.89
C SER A 148 12.70 10.25 -3.40
N PHE A 149 12.68 9.96 -2.10
CA PHE A 149 11.81 8.92 -1.51
C PHE A 149 10.33 9.34 -1.54
N HIS A 150 10.06 10.62 -1.30
CA HIS A 150 8.71 11.17 -1.46
C HIS A 150 8.24 11.02 -2.92
N SER A 151 9.09 11.36 -3.88
CA SER A 151 8.79 11.18 -5.30
C SER A 151 8.52 9.72 -5.69
N HIS A 152 9.18 8.73 -5.05
CA HIS A 152 8.90 7.32 -5.31
C HIS A 152 7.47 6.91 -4.95
N ILE A 153 7.00 7.25 -3.76
CA ILE A 153 5.65 6.87 -3.33
C ILE A 153 4.57 7.69 -4.04
N GLU A 154 4.84 8.96 -4.36
CA GLU A 154 3.95 9.77 -5.20
C GLU A 154 3.84 9.22 -6.62
N SER A 155 4.95 8.76 -7.21
CA SER A 155 4.94 8.10 -8.52
C SER A 155 4.12 6.82 -8.50
N TYR A 156 4.24 6.01 -7.43
CA TYR A 156 3.40 4.83 -7.22
C TYR A 156 1.91 5.21 -7.16
N PHE A 157 1.54 6.26 -6.40
CA PHE A 157 0.16 6.73 -6.36
C PHE A 157 -0.30 7.27 -7.72
N GLY A 158 0.54 8.00 -8.45
CA GLY A 158 0.24 8.47 -9.80
C GLY A 158 -0.06 7.31 -10.76
N GLU A 159 0.75 6.25 -10.72
CA GLU A 159 0.55 5.04 -11.53
C GLU A 159 -0.72 4.28 -11.12
N MET A 160 -0.99 4.17 -9.81
CA MET A 160 -2.22 3.57 -9.31
C MET A 160 -3.45 4.34 -9.82
N GLN A 161 -3.41 5.67 -9.79
CA GLN A 161 -4.53 6.52 -10.22
C GLN A 161 -4.76 6.46 -11.73
N SER A 162 -3.70 6.36 -12.53
CA SER A 162 -3.82 6.22 -13.98
C SER A 162 -4.29 4.82 -14.39
N THR A 163 -3.85 3.78 -13.67
CA THR A 163 -4.25 2.39 -13.94
C THR A 163 -5.68 2.10 -13.44
N PHE A 164 -6.02 2.61 -12.26
CA PHE A 164 -7.31 2.44 -11.61
C PHE A 164 -7.93 3.81 -11.36
N THR A 165 -8.55 4.38 -12.40
CA THR A 165 -9.20 5.71 -12.35
C THR A 165 -10.18 5.87 -11.19
N LYS A 166 -10.75 4.77 -10.71
CA LYS A 166 -11.54 4.70 -9.48
C LYS A 166 -10.86 5.37 -8.29
N PHE A 167 -9.56 5.15 -8.09
CA PHE A 167 -8.80 5.69 -6.94
C PHE A 167 -8.14 7.03 -7.24
N SER A 168 -8.48 7.69 -8.35
CA SER A 168 -7.98 9.03 -8.63
C SER A 168 -8.58 10.08 -7.70
N HIS A 169 -7.90 11.23 -7.59
CA HIS A 169 -8.44 12.38 -6.86
C HIS A 169 -9.63 13.06 -7.57
N THR A 170 -9.80 12.81 -8.87
CA THR A 170 -10.80 13.47 -9.72
C THR A 170 -12.14 12.74 -9.73
N VAL A 171 -12.11 11.41 -9.66
CA VAL A 171 -13.30 10.57 -9.69
C VAL A 171 -13.93 10.45 -8.31
N VAL A 172 -15.24 10.62 -8.25
CA VAL A 172 -16.01 10.47 -7.00
C VAL A 172 -16.49 9.04 -6.86
N ASN A 173 -16.04 8.36 -5.81
CA ASN A 173 -16.53 7.02 -5.49
C ASN A 173 -17.78 7.08 -4.63
N LYS A 174 -18.91 6.58 -5.12
CA LYS A 174 -20.06 6.29 -4.26
C LYS A 174 -19.78 5.01 -3.49
N VAL A 175 -19.79 5.09 -2.17
CA VAL A 175 -19.46 3.98 -1.27
C VAL A 175 -20.60 3.79 -0.28
N ALA A 176 -21.19 2.59 -0.26
CA ALA A 176 -22.17 2.21 0.75
C ALA A 176 -21.48 1.71 2.02
N GLU A 177 -20.43 0.90 1.83
CA GLU A 177 -19.67 0.25 2.89
C GLU A 177 -18.17 0.50 2.75
N LYS A 178 -17.56 0.90 3.85
CA LYS A 178 -16.14 1.23 3.93
C LYS A 178 -15.24 0.00 3.71
N GLU A 179 -15.69 -1.17 4.14
CA GLU A 179 -15.01 -2.45 4.04
C GLU A 179 -14.88 -2.86 2.57
N THR A 180 -15.97 -2.73 1.81
CA THR A 180 -16.00 -2.99 0.36
C THR A 180 -15.01 -2.09 -0.39
N PHE A 181 -14.93 -0.79 -0.05
CA PHE A 181 -13.90 0.10 -0.59
C PHE A 181 -12.49 -0.40 -0.26
N GLY A 182 -12.26 -0.81 0.99
CA GLY A 182 -10.97 -1.33 1.44
C GLY A 182 -10.52 -2.59 0.69
N VAL A 183 -11.44 -3.54 0.43
CA VAL A 183 -11.16 -4.75 -0.36
C VAL A 183 -10.79 -4.38 -1.80
N GLN A 184 -11.54 -3.47 -2.43
CA GLN A 184 -11.27 -3.01 -3.79
C GLN A 184 -9.90 -2.32 -3.90
N TYR A 185 -9.54 -1.50 -2.92
CA TYR A 185 -8.24 -0.83 -2.89
C TYR A 185 -7.09 -1.83 -2.73
N LYS A 186 -7.23 -2.80 -1.83
CA LYS A 186 -6.25 -3.90 -1.66
C LYS A 186 -6.10 -4.74 -2.92
N LEU A 187 -7.20 -5.04 -3.61
CA LEU A 187 -7.17 -5.76 -4.89
C LEU A 187 -6.40 -4.97 -5.94
N ALA A 188 -6.62 -3.66 -6.04
CA ALA A 188 -5.83 -2.81 -6.95
C ALA A 188 -4.33 -2.84 -6.61
N CYS A 189 -3.97 -2.74 -5.33
CA CYS A 189 -2.57 -2.88 -4.90
C CYS A 189 -1.96 -4.24 -5.30
N LEU A 190 -2.71 -5.33 -5.13
CA LEU A 190 -2.27 -6.67 -5.53
C LEU A 190 -2.07 -6.76 -7.05
N LEU A 191 -2.99 -6.19 -7.84
CA LEU A 191 -2.87 -6.15 -9.30
C LEU A 191 -1.66 -5.30 -9.74
N MET A 192 -1.36 -4.21 -9.04
CA MET A 192 -0.12 -3.44 -9.27
C MET A 192 1.14 -4.29 -9.02
N ASN A 193 1.16 -5.07 -7.94
CA ASN A 193 2.25 -5.99 -7.65
C ASN A 193 2.40 -7.03 -8.78
N ILE A 194 1.31 -7.65 -9.21
CA ILE A 194 1.33 -8.63 -10.32
C ILE A 194 1.84 -7.99 -11.61
N LYS A 195 1.36 -6.79 -11.95
CA LYS A 195 1.83 -6.02 -13.12
C LYS A 195 3.34 -5.83 -13.07
N ARG A 196 3.89 -5.43 -11.92
CA ARG A 196 5.34 -5.22 -11.73
C ARG A 196 6.14 -6.51 -11.89
N THR A 197 5.70 -7.60 -11.27
CA THR A 197 6.39 -8.89 -11.36
C THR A 197 6.30 -9.52 -12.75
N ALA A 198 5.16 -9.37 -13.44
CA ALA A 198 4.94 -9.98 -14.76
C ALA A 198 5.64 -9.21 -15.90
N LEU A 199 5.89 -7.90 -15.74
CA LEU A 199 6.52 -7.07 -16.76
C LEU A 199 8.04 -6.97 -16.60
N THR A 200 8.61 -7.38 -15.47
CA THR A 200 10.05 -7.58 -15.34
C THR A 200 10.44 -8.92 -15.98
N THR A 201 10.64 -8.93 -17.30
CA THR A 201 11.35 -10.04 -17.95
C THR A 201 12.78 -9.99 -17.43
N PRO A 202 13.27 -10.99 -16.67
CA PRO A 202 14.66 -10.98 -16.23
C PRO A 202 15.57 -10.97 -17.46
N SER A 203 16.60 -10.13 -17.43
CA SER A 203 17.64 -10.11 -18.45
C SER A 203 18.30 -11.49 -18.56
N LYS A 204 18.91 -11.79 -19.71
CA LYS A 204 19.57 -13.09 -19.95
C LYS A 204 20.61 -13.44 -18.86
N ALA A 205 21.29 -12.41 -18.32
CA ALA A 205 22.24 -12.53 -17.22
C ALA A 205 21.57 -12.82 -15.86
N GLU A 206 20.42 -12.20 -15.57
CA GLU A 206 19.65 -12.46 -14.35
C GLU A 206 19.03 -13.87 -14.38
N GLN A 207 18.63 -14.35 -15.56
CA GLN A 207 18.19 -15.72 -15.77
C GLN A 207 19.32 -16.70 -15.41
N GLU A 208 20.52 -16.54 -15.98
CA GLU A 208 21.69 -17.39 -15.69
C GLU A 208 22.11 -17.37 -14.22
N THR A 209 21.96 -16.23 -13.54
CA THR A 209 22.26 -16.09 -12.10
C THR A 209 21.18 -16.74 -11.20
N LEU A 210 19.90 -16.67 -11.60
CA LEU A 210 18.80 -17.37 -10.93
C LEU A 210 18.91 -18.90 -11.06
N TYR A 211 19.42 -19.40 -12.20
CA TYR A 211 19.60 -20.83 -12.45
C TYR A 211 20.82 -21.44 -11.74
N THR A 212 21.73 -20.63 -11.22
CA THR A 212 22.97 -21.08 -10.56
C THR A 212 22.87 -21.13 -9.03
N LEU A 213 21.72 -20.83 -8.44
CA LEU A 213 21.49 -21.02 -7.00
C LEU A 213 21.55 -22.52 -6.64
N PRO A 214 22.48 -22.96 -5.78
CA PRO A 214 22.58 -24.35 -5.41
C PRO A 214 21.36 -24.71 -4.55
N ASN A 215 20.60 -25.71 -5.03
CA ASN A 215 19.46 -26.39 -4.39
C ASN A 215 18.04 -25.95 -4.73
N ILE A 216 17.79 -25.08 -5.73
CA ILE A 216 16.43 -24.89 -6.25
C ILE A 216 16.43 -24.89 -7.78
N LYS A 217 16.13 -26.05 -8.38
CA LYS A 217 15.86 -26.16 -9.83
C LYS A 217 14.42 -25.72 -10.09
N VAL A 218 14.19 -24.46 -10.42
CA VAL A 218 12.88 -24.03 -10.97
C VAL A 218 12.86 -24.30 -12.47
N LYS A 219 12.08 -25.30 -12.90
CA LYS A 219 11.73 -25.48 -14.32
C LYS A 219 10.69 -24.42 -14.70
N LEU A 220 11.10 -23.41 -15.46
CA LEU A 220 10.18 -22.44 -16.05
C LEU A 220 9.49 -23.04 -17.28
N SER A 221 8.39 -23.75 -17.06
CA SER A 221 7.32 -23.96 -18.06
C SER A 221 6.11 -23.05 -17.81
N GLN A 222 6.24 -22.02 -16.97
CA GLN A 222 5.09 -21.33 -16.36
C GLN A 222 4.55 -20.08 -17.06
N SER A 223 5.03 -19.73 -18.26
CA SER A 223 4.37 -18.68 -19.06
C SER A 223 2.98 -19.12 -19.54
N GLN A 224 2.76 -20.42 -19.77
CA GLN A 224 1.42 -20.99 -20.00
C GLN A 224 0.60 -21.13 -18.71
N ASP A 225 1.27 -21.29 -17.56
CA ASP A 225 0.67 -21.56 -16.26
C ASP A 225 0.08 -20.29 -15.62
N LEU A 226 0.62 -19.11 -15.91
CA LEU A 226 0.01 -17.82 -15.55
C LEU A 226 -1.29 -17.53 -16.31
N LEU A 227 -1.35 -17.91 -17.59
CA LEU A 227 -2.59 -17.85 -18.37
C LEU A 227 -3.61 -18.90 -17.88
N ALA A 228 -3.15 -20.09 -17.52
CA ALA A 228 -4.00 -21.12 -16.91
C ALA A 228 -4.52 -20.69 -15.53
N THR A 229 -3.67 -20.07 -14.69
CA THR A 229 -4.05 -19.54 -13.37
C THR A 229 -5.03 -18.37 -13.50
N ARG A 230 -4.79 -17.48 -14.48
CA ARG A 230 -5.74 -16.41 -14.83
C ARG A 230 -7.08 -17.00 -15.27
N ARG A 231 -7.07 -18.02 -16.13
CA ARG A 231 -8.28 -18.69 -16.63
C ARG A 231 -9.04 -19.39 -15.50
N ALA A 232 -8.35 -20.15 -14.65
CA ALA A 232 -8.93 -20.83 -13.49
C ALA A 232 -9.52 -19.84 -12.47
N PHE A 233 -8.88 -18.69 -12.25
CA PHE A 233 -9.41 -17.64 -11.39
C PHE A 233 -10.70 -17.02 -11.98
N PHE A 234 -10.73 -16.74 -13.28
CA PHE A 234 -11.93 -16.22 -13.95
C PHE A 234 -13.06 -17.27 -14.00
N GLU A 235 -12.76 -18.53 -14.28
CA GLU A 235 -13.74 -19.63 -14.30
C GLU A 235 -14.34 -19.85 -12.91
N ARG A 236 -13.53 -19.79 -11.84
CA ARG A 236 -14.03 -19.89 -10.46
C ARG A 236 -14.89 -18.68 -10.06
N ALA A 237 -14.49 -17.47 -10.46
CA ALA A 237 -15.26 -16.26 -10.20
C ALA A 237 -16.61 -16.25 -10.94
N VAL A 238 -16.69 -16.89 -12.12
CA VAL A 238 -17.94 -17.10 -12.86
C VAL A 238 -18.80 -18.17 -12.18
N SER A 239 -18.22 -19.32 -11.80
CA SER A 239 -18.91 -20.40 -11.06
C SER A 239 -19.62 -19.88 -9.82
N LEU A 240 -18.94 -19.07 -9.01
CA LEU A 240 -19.48 -18.48 -7.78
C LEU A 240 -20.62 -17.48 -8.04
N ARG A 241 -20.70 -16.88 -9.23
CA ARG A 241 -21.83 -16.01 -9.61
C ARG A 241 -23.06 -16.80 -10.04
N THR A 242 -22.85 -17.91 -10.75
CA THR A 242 -23.93 -18.84 -11.11
C THR A 242 -24.47 -19.58 -9.88
N GLU A 243 -23.61 -20.01 -8.96
CA GLU A 243 -24.03 -20.62 -7.69
C GLU A 243 -24.84 -19.64 -6.82
N ALA A 244 -24.51 -18.34 -6.86
CA ALA A 244 -25.29 -17.30 -6.17
C ALA A 244 -26.61 -16.93 -6.89
N ALA A 245 -26.71 -17.17 -8.20
CA ALA A 245 -27.94 -16.94 -8.97
C ALA A 245 -28.92 -18.12 -8.89
N ASP A 246 -28.40 -19.35 -8.74
CA ASP A 246 -29.20 -20.57 -8.55
C ASP A 246 -29.61 -20.79 -7.07
N GLY A 247 -29.00 -20.06 -6.14
CA GLY A 247 -29.33 -20.10 -4.70
C GLY A 247 -30.56 -19.27 -4.29
N ASP A 248 -31.11 -18.45 -5.20
CA ASP A 248 -32.22 -17.54 -4.96
C ASP A 248 -33.50 -18.00 -5.68
N MET A 249 -33.92 -19.25 -5.48
CA MET A 249 -35.29 -19.70 -5.78
C MET A 249 -35.71 -20.88 -4.91
N VAL A 250 -35.99 -20.63 -3.62
CA VAL A 250 -37.10 -21.30 -2.90
C VAL A 250 -37.64 -20.34 -1.84
N PHE A 251 -38.52 -19.41 -2.25
CA PHE A 251 -39.54 -18.92 -1.32
C PHE A 251 -40.57 -20.05 -1.17
N ARG A 252 -40.48 -20.80 -0.07
CA ARG A 252 -41.61 -21.58 0.43
C ARG A 252 -42.51 -20.62 1.19
N ASP A 253 -43.59 -20.21 0.52
CA ASP A 253 -44.81 -19.80 1.20
C ASP A 253 -45.39 -21.05 1.85
N ASP A 254 -45.15 -21.24 3.14
CA ASP A 254 -46.01 -22.04 4.01
C ASP A 254 -45.88 -21.48 5.43
N ASP A 255 -47.03 -21.33 6.09
CA ASP A 255 -47.29 -20.88 7.47
C ASP A 255 -47.85 -19.45 7.63
N ARG A 256 -49.10 -19.28 7.15
CA ARG A 256 -50.10 -18.45 7.84
C ARG A 256 -51.43 -19.19 7.94
N GLU A 257 -51.52 -20.05 8.95
CA GLU A 257 -52.78 -20.33 9.65
C GLU A 257 -52.46 -20.43 11.14
N ASN A 258 -52.72 -19.35 11.89
CA ASN A 258 -53.33 -19.38 13.23
C ASN A 258 -53.58 -17.94 13.69
N GLU A 259 -54.84 -17.72 14.10
CA GLU A 259 -55.54 -16.50 14.56
C GLU A 259 -56.16 -15.59 13.50
#